data_AF-A0A7V5U7F6-F1
#
_entry.id   AF-A0A7V5U7F6-F1
#
_cell.length_a   1.000
_cell.length_b   1.000
_cell.length_c   1.000
_cell.angle_alpha   90.00
_cell.angle_beta   90.00
_cell.angle_gamma   90.00
#
_symmetry.space_group_name_H-M   'P 1'
#
loop_
_entity.id
_entity.type
_entity.pdbx_description
1 polymer ?
#
loop_
_entity_poly.entity_id
_entity_poly.type
_entity_poly.pdbx_seq_one_letter_code
_entity_poly.pdbx_strand_id
1 'polypeptide(L)'
;MRITQQMLVRGALRDLNDSSQILAKLQSQLSSGKAIQTPSDDPFGTERALRFRQEIQALSVCRENMDLSKDWLNAADTTLSKVTDMLVQARAIGMRGADDAIGQEARAALAAQVSEMLG
;
A
#
# COMPACT_ATOMS: atom_id res chain seq x y z
N MET A 1 19.10 -50.45 43.73
CA MET A 1 18.42 -50.63 42.42
C MET A 1 19.41 -51.21 41.43
N ARG A 2 19.07 -52.25 40.67
CA ARG A 2 19.97 -52.87 39.69
C ARG A 2 19.72 -52.24 38.32
N ILE A 3 20.70 -51.48 37.82
CA ILE A 3 20.65 -51.00 36.43
C ILE A 3 20.97 -52.17 35.52
N THR A 4 20.02 -52.60 34.69
CA THR A 4 20.22 -53.68 33.72
C THR A 4 20.69 -53.12 32.39
N GLN A 5 21.45 -53.91 31.62
CA GLN A 5 21.91 -53.53 30.27
C GLN A 5 20.76 -53.05 29.38
N GLN A 6 19.57 -53.64 29.52
CA GLN A 6 18.35 -53.21 28.82
C GLN A 6 17.88 -51.81 29.21
N MET A 7 18.06 -51.37 30.47
CA MET A 7 17.74 -49.99 30.86
C MET A 7 18.73 -48.98 30.29
N LEU A 8 20.03 -49.33 30.21
CA LEU A 8 21.04 -48.50 29.54
C LEU A 8 20.74 -48.33 28.04
N VAL A 9 20.42 -49.43 27.34
CA VAL A 9 20.08 -49.38 25.91
C VAL A 9 18.79 -48.59 25.67
N ARG A 10 17.77 -48.75 26.52
CA ARG A 10 16.53 -47.94 26.42
C ARG A 10 16.76 -46.45 26.70
N GLY A 11 17.65 -46.12 27.63
CA GLY A 11 18.06 -44.73 27.89
C GLY A 11 18.71 -44.12 26.66
N ALA A 12 19.74 -44.77 26.12
CA ALA A 12 20.42 -44.31 24.91
C ALA A 12 19.47 -44.15 23.70
N LEU A 13 18.54 -45.09 23.50
CA LEU A 13 17.52 -44.98 22.44
C LEU A 13 16.55 -43.81 22.65
N ARG A 14 16.24 -43.45 23.90
CA ARG A 14 15.41 -42.29 24.22
C ARG A 14 16.17 -41.00 23.90
N ASP A 15 17.41 -40.89 24.36
CA ASP A 15 18.26 -39.71 24.13
C ASP A 15 18.50 -39.47 22.63
N LEU A 16 18.64 -40.54 21.84
CA LEU A 16 18.82 -40.48 20.39
C LEU A 16 17.53 -40.04 19.68
N ASN A 17 16.37 -40.53 20.12
CA ASN A 17 15.07 -40.05 19.62
C ASN A 17 14.86 -38.57 19.95
N ASP A 18 15.15 -38.16 21.18
CA ASP A 18 15.01 -36.76 21.61
C ASP A 18 15.93 -35.84 20.79
N SER A 19 17.18 -36.26 20.57
CA SER A 19 18.13 -35.53 19.71
C SER A 19 17.66 -35.43 18.26
N SER A 20 17.08 -36.51 17.72
CA SER A 20 16.54 -36.54 16.35
C SER A 20 15.34 -35.59 16.19
N GLN A 21 14.48 -35.48 17.21
CA GLN A 21 13.36 -34.53 17.20
C GLN A 21 13.84 -33.08 17.25
N ILE A 22 14.86 -32.77 18.06
CA ILE A 22 15.45 -31.43 18.12
C ILE A 22 16.06 -31.05 16.76
N LEU A 23 16.79 -31.97 16.13
CA LEU A 23 17.37 -31.77 14.80
C LEU A 23 16.29 -31.48 13.74
N ALA A 24 15.21 -32.26 13.73
CA ALA A 24 14.10 -32.05 12.80
C ALA A 24 13.44 -30.68 12.99
N LYS A 25 13.24 -30.25 14.25
CA LYS A 25 12.71 -28.91 14.57
C LYS A 25 13.63 -27.79 14.10
N LEU A 26 14.93 -27.89 14.37
CA LEU A 26 15.92 -26.91 13.92
C LEU A 26 16.01 -26.84 12.39
N GLN A 27 16.01 -27.99 11.71
CA GLN A 27 16.02 -28.04 10.25
C GLN A 27 14.78 -27.39 9.65
N SER A 28 13.62 -27.59 10.27
CA SER A 28 12.39 -26.91 9.88
C SER A 28 12.51 -25.40 10.08
N GLN A 29 12.99 -24.93 11.23
CA GLN A 29 13.19 -23.49 11.51
C GLN A 29 14.18 -22.85 10.54
N LEU A 30 15.26 -23.56 10.20
CA LEU A 30 16.25 -23.12 9.21
C LEU A 30 15.63 -22.99 7.82
N SER A 31 14.83 -23.97 7.42
CA SER A 31 14.17 -24.00 6.11
C SER A 31 13.09 -22.92 5.99
N SER A 32 12.35 -22.64 7.07
CA SER A 32 11.28 -21.63 7.07
C SER A 32 11.79 -20.22 7.34
N GLY A 33 12.99 -20.07 7.92
CA GLY A 33 13.52 -18.80 8.43
C GLY A 33 12.72 -18.22 9.59
N LYS A 34 11.76 -18.96 10.16
CA LYS A 34 10.90 -18.49 11.25
C LYS A 34 11.28 -19.20 12.54
N ALA A 35 11.59 -18.41 13.57
CA ALA A 35 11.84 -18.92 14.91
C ALA A 35 10.61 -19.63 15.50
N ILE A 36 9.42 -19.06 15.27
CA ILE A 36 8.14 -19.62 15.72
C ILE A 36 7.45 -20.27 14.53
N GLN A 37 7.25 -21.60 14.60
CA GLN A 37 6.58 -22.37 13.54
C GLN A 37 5.14 -22.68 13.87
N THR A 38 4.89 -23.08 15.13
CA THR A 38 3.55 -23.38 15.61
C THR A 38 3.21 -22.47 16.79
N PRO A 39 1.93 -22.07 16.95
CA PRO A 39 1.49 -21.32 18.13
C PRO A 39 1.80 -22.02 19.45
N SER A 40 1.86 -23.35 19.43
CA SER A 40 2.19 -24.18 20.59
C SER A 40 3.64 -24.03 21.07
N ASP A 41 4.57 -23.62 20.20
CA ASP A 41 5.99 -23.45 20.55
C ASP A 41 6.22 -22.22 21.45
N ASP A 42 5.51 -21.13 21.18
CA ASP A 42 5.50 -19.90 21.97
C ASP A 42 4.20 -19.12 21.73
N PRO A 43 3.16 -19.34 22.57
CA PRO A 43 1.88 -18.65 22.43
C PRO A 43 2.01 -17.12 22.57
N PHE A 44 2.89 -16.63 23.44
CA PHE A 44 3.09 -15.20 23.69
C PHE A 44 3.84 -14.53 22.53
N GLY A 45 4.91 -15.17 22.04
CA GLY A 45 5.62 -14.71 20.85
C GLY A 45 4.73 -14.73 19.60
N THR A 46 3.84 -15.72 19.49
CA THR A 46 2.88 -15.82 18.39
C THR A 46 1.84 -14.71 18.43
N GLU A 47 1.25 -14.41 19.59
CA GLU A 47 0.31 -13.28 19.75
C GLU A 47 0.96 -11.98 19.29
N ARG A 48 2.17 -11.69 19.79
CA ARG A 48 2.88 -10.46 19.47
C ARG A 48 3.22 -10.38 17.98
N ALA A 49 3.65 -11.48 17.38
CA ALA A 49 3.95 -11.54 15.95
C ALA A 49 2.70 -11.34 15.08
N LEU A 50 1.56 -11.91 15.49
CA LEU A 50 0.28 -11.72 14.81
C LEU A 50 -0.20 -10.27 14.93
N ARG A 51 -0.08 -9.67 16.12
CA ARG A 51 -0.44 -8.26 16.33
C ARG A 51 0.39 -7.34 15.44
N PHE A 52 1.71 -7.50 15.41
CA PHE A 52 2.56 -6.71 14.52
C PHE A 52 2.25 -6.92 13.04
N ARG A 53 1.90 -8.15 12.62
CA ARG A 53 1.45 -8.41 11.24
C ARG A 53 0.16 -7.66 10.91
N GLN A 54 -0.79 -7.63 11.82
CA GLN A 54 -2.05 -6.88 11.65
C GLN A 54 -1.78 -5.38 11.58
N GLU A 55 -0.93 -4.85 12.45
CA GLU A 55 -0.53 -3.44 12.43
C GLU A 55 0.16 -3.07 11.10
N ILE A 56 1.10 -3.89 10.62
CA ILE A 56 1.76 -3.68 9.32
C ILE A 56 0.74 -3.72 8.18
N GLN A 57 -0.20 -4.65 8.20
CA GLN A 57 -1.24 -4.74 7.17
C GLN A 57 -2.14 -3.50 7.17
N ALA A 58 -2.58 -3.06 8.36
CA ALA A 58 -3.39 -1.86 8.50
C ALA A 58 -2.64 -0.61 8.00
N LEU A 59 -1.35 -0.48 8.32
CA LEU A 59 -0.50 0.61 7.82
C LEU A 59 -0.31 0.54 6.30
N SER A 60 -0.15 -0.66 5.74
CA SER A 60 -0.03 -0.85 4.28
C SER A 60 -1.27 -0.36 3.55
N VAL A 61 -2.46 -0.74 4.02
CA VAL A 61 -3.73 -0.29 3.43
C VAL A 61 -3.93 1.20 3.62
N CYS A 62 -3.57 1.76 4.78
CA CYS A 62 -3.61 3.20 5.01
C CYS A 62 -2.72 3.95 4.02
N ARG A 63 -1.52 3.44 3.75
CA ARG A 63 -0.60 4.02 2.76
C ARG A 63 -1.18 3.98 1.35
N GLU A 64 -1.73 2.84 0.93
CA GLU A 64 -2.38 2.70 -0.37
C GLU A 64 -3.54 3.69 -0.55
N ASN A 65 -4.37 3.86 0.48
CA ASN A 65 -5.46 4.84 0.48
C ASN A 65 -4.95 6.29 0.41
N MET A 66 -3.83 6.61 1.08
CA MET A 66 -3.20 7.93 0.98
C MET A 66 -2.67 8.21 -0.42
N ASP A 67 -2.04 7.22 -1.06
CA ASP A 67 -1.54 7.34 -2.43
C ASP A 67 -2.70 7.55 -3.41
N LEU A 68 -3.79 6.77 -3.28
CA LEU A 68 -5.00 6.97 -4.08
C LEU A 68 -5.62 8.36 -3.89
N SER A 69 -5.69 8.83 -2.64
CA SER A 69 -6.21 10.17 -2.33
C SER A 69 -5.36 11.26 -2.96
N LYS A 70 -4.03 11.10 -2.95
CA LYS A 70 -3.10 12.02 -3.60
C LYS A 70 -3.30 12.05 -5.11
N ASP A 71 -3.49 10.90 -5.74
CA ASP A 71 -3.75 10.83 -7.18
C ASP A 71 -5.06 11.52 -7.56
N TRP A 72 -6.11 11.34 -6.75
CA TRP A 72 -7.38 12.03 -6.96
C TRP A 72 -7.25 13.54 -6.79
N LEU A 73 -6.51 14.01 -5.78
CA LEU A 73 -6.23 15.42 -5.58
C LEU A 73 -5.42 16.01 -6.75
N ASN A 74 -4.41 15.31 -7.27
CA ASN A 74 -3.64 15.75 -8.43
C ASN A 74 -4.50 15.86 -9.69
N ALA A 75 -5.43 14.92 -9.90
CA ALA A 75 -6.37 14.96 -11.02
C ALA A 75 -7.35 16.14 -10.89
N ALA A 76 -7.85 16.39 -9.67
CA ALA A 76 -8.70 17.53 -9.37
C ALA A 76 -7.95 18.85 -9.59
N ASP A 77 -6.71 18.97 -9.11
CA ASP A 77 -5.87 20.16 -9.29
C ASP A 77 -5.56 20.43 -10.76
N THR A 78 -5.20 19.39 -11.53
CA THR A 78 -4.99 19.50 -12.98
C THR A 78 -6.24 19.99 -13.70
N THR A 79 -7.41 19.47 -13.31
CA THR A 79 -8.69 19.90 -13.89
C THR A 79 -9.00 21.34 -13.53
N LEU A 80 -8.77 21.75 -12.28
CA LEU A 80 -8.99 23.11 -11.81
C LEU A 80 -8.04 24.11 -12.47
N SER A 81 -6.79 23.73 -12.70
CA SER A 81 -5.81 24.52 -13.46
C SER A 81 -6.32 24.78 -14.88
N LYS A 82 -6.81 23.75 -15.57
CA LYS A 82 -7.40 23.91 -16.91
C LYS A 82 -8.60 24.86 -16.91
N VAL A 83 -9.50 24.73 -15.92
CA VAL A 83 -10.64 25.65 -15.78
C VAL A 83 -10.16 27.08 -15.54
N THR A 84 -9.13 27.28 -14.73
CA THR A 84 -8.55 28.60 -14.47
C THR A 84 -7.96 29.20 -15.74
N ASP A 85 -7.21 28.42 -16.52
CA ASP A 85 -6.65 28.86 -17.81
C ASP A 85 -7.76 29.23 -18.80
N MET A 86 -8.82 28.43 -18.88
CA MET A 86 -10.00 28.73 -19.70
C MET A 86 -10.66 30.06 -19.29
N LEU A 87 -10.81 30.32 -17.99
CA LEU A 87 -11.39 31.58 -17.49
C LEU A 87 -10.50 32.79 -17.81
N VAL A 88 -9.17 32.64 -17.70
CA VAL A 88 -8.22 33.70 -18.08
C VAL A 88 -8.32 34.02 -19.57
N GLN A 89 -8.40 33.00 -20.43
CA GLN A 89 -8.55 33.16 -21.87
C GLN A 89 -9.91 33.78 -22.23
N ALA A 90 -11.00 33.32 -21.62
CA ALA A 90 -12.33 33.90 -21.81
C ALA A 90 -12.37 35.38 -21.43
N ARG A 91 -11.72 35.76 -20.31
CA ARG A 91 -11.57 37.16 -19.91
C ARG A 91 -10.77 37.97 -20.93
N ALA A 92 -9.67 37.43 -21.46
CA ALA A 92 -8.87 38.09 -22.48
C ALA A 92 -9.66 38.33 -23.77
N ILE A 93 -10.45 37.34 -24.21
CA ILE A 93 -11.36 37.47 -25.36
C ILE A 93 -12.42 38.54 -25.09
N GLY A 94 -13.03 38.54 -23.90
CA GLY A 94 -14.01 39.54 -23.49
C GLY A 94 -13.45 40.97 -23.51
N MET A 95 -12.22 41.18 -23.04
CA MET A 95 -11.55 42.48 -23.11
C MET A 95 -11.27 42.91 -24.56
N ARG A 96 -10.90 41.99 -25.44
CA ARG A 96 -10.74 42.29 -26.88
C ARG A 96 -12.08 42.69 -27.50
N GLY A 97 -13.14 41.92 -27.27
CA GLY A 97 -14.47 42.22 -27.81
C GLY A 97 -15.09 43.53 -27.31
N ALA A 98 -14.63 44.06 -26.17
CA ALA A 98 -15.03 45.36 -25.63
C ALA A 98 -14.34 46.55 -26.30
N ASP A 99 -13.35 46.32 -27.18
CA ASP A 99 -12.70 47.39 -27.95
C ASP A 99 -13.61 47.85 -29.10
N ASP A 100 -13.92 49.15 -29.11
CA ASP A 100 -14.84 49.76 -30.07
C ASP A 100 -14.34 49.70 -31.52
N ALA A 101 -13.03 49.51 -31.72
CA ALA A 101 -12.42 49.35 -33.04
C ALA A 101 -12.75 48.01 -33.73
N ILE A 102 -13.28 47.03 -33.00
CA ILE A 102 -13.56 45.69 -33.53
C ILE A 102 -14.96 45.64 -34.15
N GLY A 103 -15.03 45.31 -35.44
CA GLY A 103 -16.28 45.15 -36.19
C GLY A 103 -17.18 44.00 -35.68
N GLN A 104 -18.47 44.08 -36.01
CA GLN A 104 -19.50 43.16 -35.50
C GLN A 104 -19.25 41.68 -35.87
N GLU A 105 -18.68 41.43 -37.05
CA GLU A 105 -18.30 40.08 -37.51
C GLU A 105 -17.17 39.47 -36.67
N ALA A 106 -16.16 40.28 -36.33
CA ALA A 106 -15.05 39.85 -35.47
C ALA A 106 -15.51 39.62 -34.02
N ARG A 107 -16.47 40.39 -33.50
CA ARG A 107 -17.09 40.13 -32.19
C ARG A 107 -17.89 38.82 -32.18
N ALA A 108 -18.60 38.50 -33.28
CA ALA A 108 -19.32 37.22 -33.41
C ALA A 108 -18.36 36.02 -33.44
N ALA A 109 -17.22 36.14 -34.11
CA ALA A 109 -16.18 35.11 -34.11
C ALA A 109 -15.55 34.90 -32.72
N LEU A 110 -15.30 35.97 -31.97
CA LEU A 110 -14.82 35.89 -30.58
C LEU A 110 -15.85 35.23 -29.64
N ALA A 111 -17.14 35.52 -29.81
CA ALA A 111 -18.21 34.88 -29.05
C ALA A 111 -18.30 33.38 -29.34
N ALA A 112 -18.15 32.97 -30.60
CA ALA A 112 -18.10 31.56 -31.00
C ALA A 112 -16.93 30.82 -30.34
N GLN A 113 -15.75 31.44 -30.30
CA GLN A 113 -14.56 30.89 -29.63
C GLN A 113 -14.78 30.68 -28.12
N VAL A 114 -15.42 31.63 -27.43
CA VAL A 114 -15.75 31.46 -26.00
C VAL A 114 -16.78 30.35 -25.80
N SER A 115 -17.77 30.22 -26.68
CA SER A 115 -18.75 29.12 -26.59
C SER A 115 -18.13 27.75 -26.83
N GLU A 116 -17.12 27.65 -27.68
CA GLU A 116 -16.37 26.41 -27.94
C GLU A 116 -15.44 26.04 -26.76
N MET A 117 -14.93 27.02 -26.02
CA MET A 117 -14.14 26.76 -24.81
C MET A 117 -14.96 26.33 -23.59
N LEU A 118 -16.26 26.67 -23.57
CA LEU A 118 -17.19 26.38 -22.47
C LEU A 118 -18.07 25.14 -22.73
N GLY A 119 -18.14 24.65 -23.97
CA GLY A 119 -18.85 23.43 -24.37
C GLY A 119 -17.97 22.19 -24.32
#